data_AF-A0A520A091-F1
#
_entry.id   AF-A0A520A091-F1
#
_cell.length_a   1.000
_cell.length_b   1.000
_cell.length_c   1.000
_cell.angle_alpha   90.00
_cell.angle_beta   90.00
_cell.angle_gamma   90.00
#
_symmetry.space_group_name_H-M   'P 1'
#
loop_
_entity.id
_entity.type
_entity.pdbx_description
1 polymer ?
#
loop_
_entity_poly.entity_id
_entity_poly.type
_entity_poly.pdbx_seq_one_letter_code
_entity_poly.pdbx_strand_id
1 'polypeptide(L)'
;MDELIDITFHKKDKIAFRAAWILEYICIEQPHKCAEALPYFTERFSEQNNLSAMRHYTKIMCHITAPRSPQIVKHVLNDLDTTTVVETMFTWLIDPATPVAVKANCMEALANLIPGHPWIKETLSESIEHLVDKESVAFFGRAKKVRQRLKRA
;
A
#
# COMPACT_ATOMS: atom_id res chain seq x y z
N MET A 1 -16.34 7.36 7.84
CA MET A 1 -15.14 6.50 7.62
C MET A 1 -13.94 7.11 8.32
N ASP A 2 -13.84 8.43 8.33
CA ASP A 2 -12.74 9.18 8.94
C ASP A 2 -12.53 8.86 10.42
N GLU A 3 -13.60 8.78 11.22
CA GLU A 3 -13.51 8.34 12.61
C GLU A 3 -12.89 6.93 12.74
N LEU A 4 -13.21 6.01 11.82
CA LEU A 4 -12.61 4.68 11.81
C LEU A 4 -11.12 4.74 11.45
N ILE A 5 -10.74 5.59 10.49
CA ILE A 5 -9.35 5.87 10.14
C ILE A 5 -8.61 6.41 11.35
N ASP A 6 -9.18 7.36 12.11
CA ASP A 6 -8.58 7.90 13.33
C ASP A 6 -8.35 6.82 14.40
N ILE A 7 -9.30 5.89 14.58
CA ILE A 7 -9.15 4.78 15.52
C ILE A 7 -8.00 3.84 15.11
N THR A 8 -7.61 3.78 13.83
CA THR A 8 -6.44 2.99 13.41
C THR A 8 -5.11 3.52 13.97
N PHE A 9 -5.09 4.73 14.54
CA PHE A 9 -3.93 5.33 15.22
C PHE A 9 -4.03 5.24 16.75
N HIS A 10 -4.96 4.45 17.27
CA HIS A 10 -5.20 4.34 18.70
C HIS A 10 -3.97 3.78 19.46
N LYS A 11 -3.61 4.38 20.60
CA LYS A 11 -2.43 4.04 21.43
C LYS A 11 -2.33 2.57 21.87
N LYS A 12 -3.47 1.87 21.93
CA LYS A 12 -3.53 0.42 22.18
C LYS A 12 -3.49 -0.33 20.86
N ASP A 13 -2.40 -1.04 20.59
CA ASP A 13 -2.17 -1.76 19.33
C ASP A 13 -3.31 -2.68 18.90
N LYS A 14 -3.93 -3.39 19.84
CA LYS A 14 -5.06 -4.29 19.54
C LYS A 14 -6.28 -3.56 18.99
N ILE A 15 -6.50 -2.31 19.40
CA ILE A 15 -7.60 -1.47 18.92
C ILE A 15 -7.24 -0.94 17.52
N ALA A 16 -6.04 -0.37 17.37
CA ALA A 16 -5.52 0.10 16.09
C ALA A 16 -5.58 -0.98 15.00
N PHE A 17 -5.08 -2.18 15.31
CA PHE A 17 -5.11 -3.34 14.42
C PHE A 17 -6.54 -3.74 14.02
N ARG A 18 -7.46 -3.87 14.98
CA ARG A 18 -8.85 -4.27 14.69
C ARG A 18 -9.57 -3.23 13.84
N ALA A 19 -9.36 -1.94 14.12
CA ALA A 19 -9.91 -0.86 13.31
C ALA A 19 -9.36 -0.89 11.88
N ALA A 20 -8.04 -1.09 11.72
CA ALA A 20 -7.41 -1.19 10.40
C ALA A 20 -7.92 -2.42 9.61
N TRP A 21 -8.17 -3.55 10.29
CA TRP A 21 -8.78 -4.72 9.67
C TRP A 21 -10.23 -4.47 9.22
N ILE A 22 -11.05 -3.79 10.03
CA ILE A 22 -12.42 -3.40 9.65
C ILE A 22 -12.38 -2.42 8.47
N LEU A 23 -11.46 -1.45 8.50
CA LEU A 23 -11.24 -0.50 7.42
C LEU A 23 -10.90 -1.22 6.11
N GLU A 24 -9.96 -2.17 6.14
CA GLU A 24 -9.63 -3.00 4.98
C GLU A 24 -10.87 -3.72 4.44
N TYR A 25 -11.64 -4.38 5.32
CA TYR A 25 -12.84 -5.11 4.93
C TYR A 25 -13.86 -4.20 4.24
N ILE A 26 -14.13 -3.01 4.81
CA ILE A 26 -15.05 -2.04 4.20
C ILE A 26 -14.52 -1.58 2.84
N CYS A 27 -13.23 -1.29 2.72
CA CYS A 27 -12.63 -0.86 1.46
C CYS A 27 -12.78 -1.90 0.35
N ILE A 28 -12.68 -3.19 0.68
CA ILE A 28 -12.81 -4.30 -0.28
C ILE A 28 -14.28 -4.54 -0.65
N GLU A 29 -15.18 -4.52 0.33
CA GLU A 29 -16.57 -4.95 0.13
C GLU A 29 -17.53 -3.82 -0.27
N GLN A 30 -17.17 -2.56 0.02
CA GLN A 30 -18.04 -1.39 -0.19
C GLN A 30 -17.29 -0.29 -0.97
N PRO A 31 -17.16 -0.42 -2.31
CA PRO A 31 -16.35 0.49 -3.13
C PRO A 31 -16.74 1.97 -3.04
N HIS A 32 -18.03 2.28 -2.88
CA HIS A 32 -18.50 3.65 -2.72
C HIS A 32 -17.97 4.30 -1.43
N LYS A 33 -18.03 3.58 -0.30
CA LYS A 33 -17.49 4.06 0.98
C LYS A 33 -15.97 4.12 0.97
N CYS A 34 -15.32 3.20 0.25
CA CYS A 34 -13.89 3.24 0.00
C CYS A 34 -13.51 4.54 -0.71
N ALA A 35 -14.15 4.81 -1.85
CA ALA A 35 -13.88 5.98 -2.68
C ALA A 35 -14.07 7.30 -1.93
N GLU A 36 -15.16 7.44 -1.15
CA GLU A 36 -15.43 8.61 -0.32
C GLU A 36 -14.34 8.86 0.73
N ALA A 37 -13.79 7.79 1.31
CA ALA A 37 -12.77 7.88 2.35
C ALA A 37 -11.33 8.04 1.82
N LEU A 38 -11.11 7.86 0.50
CA LEU A 38 -9.76 7.85 -0.07
C LEU A 38 -8.95 9.12 0.19
N PRO A 39 -9.48 10.35 0.03
CA PRO A 39 -8.70 11.56 0.24
C PRO A 39 -8.09 11.61 1.65
N TYR A 40 -8.92 11.37 2.66
CA TYR A 40 -8.48 11.36 4.06
C TYR A 40 -7.56 10.17 4.36
N PHE A 41 -7.86 8.99 3.83
CA PHE A 41 -6.98 7.83 3.98
C PHE A 41 -5.58 8.08 3.42
N THR A 42 -5.46 8.72 2.25
CA THR A 42 -4.16 9.03 1.63
C THR A 42 -3.40 10.11 2.40
N GLU A 43 -4.09 11.11 2.94
CA GLU A 43 -3.48 12.15 3.79
C GLU A 43 -2.84 11.54 5.05
N ARG A 44 -3.55 10.61 5.70
CA ARG A 44 -3.09 9.98 6.95
C ARG A 44 -2.12 8.81 6.74
N PHE A 45 -1.88 8.39 5.49
CA PHE A 45 -1.17 7.15 5.17
C PHE A 45 0.25 7.10 5.76
N SER A 46 1.00 8.20 5.62
CA SER A 46 2.40 8.30 6.07
C SER A 46 2.58 8.34 7.58
N GLU A 47 1.51 8.62 8.33
CA GLU A 47 1.56 8.69 9.79
C GLU A 47 1.52 7.30 10.44
N GLN A 48 1.20 6.25 9.69
CA GLN A 48 0.99 4.92 10.24
C GLN A 48 2.33 4.25 10.60
N ASN A 49 2.53 3.99 11.89
CA ASN A 49 3.74 3.35 12.42
C ASN A 49 3.48 2.02 13.16
N ASN A 50 2.20 1.63 13.33
CA ASN A 50 1.85 0.34 13.89
C ASN A 50 2.01 -0.74 12.80
N LEU A 51 2.99 -1.63 12.97
CA LEU A 51 3.33 -2.67 11.99
C LEU A 51 2.14 -3.56 11.60
N SER A 52 1.18 -3.79 12.51
CA SER A 52 -0.01 -4.59 12.22
C SER A 52 -1.01 -3.80 11.38
N ALA A 53 -1.19 -2.51 11.64
CA ALA A 53 -2.04 -1.64 10.83
C ALA A 53 -1.43 -1.32 9.45
N MET A 54 -0.11 -1.12 9.35
CA MET A 54 0.61 -0.93 8.08
C MET A 54 0.31 -2.05 7.07
N ARG A 55 0.15 -3.29 7.54
CA ARG A 55 -0.22 -4.43 6.69
C ARG A 55 -1.60 -4.24 6.03
N HIS A 56 -2.57 -3.72 6.78
CA HIS A 56 -3.92 -3.44 6.28
C HIS A 56 -3.90 -2.25 5.33
N TYR A 57 -3.19 -1.17 5.68
CA TYR A 57 -3.04 0.02 4.84
C TYR A 57 -2.44 -0.30 3.48
N THR A 58 -1.32 -1.02 3.44
CA THR A 58 -0.70 -1.44 2.19
C THR A 58 -1.56 -2.42 1.39
N LYS A 59 -2.39 -3.25 2.06
CA LYS A 59 -3.34 -4.14 1.37
C LYS A 59 -4.51 -3.38 0.76
N ILE A 60 -5.00 -2.32 1.42
CA ILE A 60 -5.96 -1.38 0.83
C ILE A 60 -5.34 -0.75 -0.42
N MET A 61 -4.08 -0.26 -0.34
CA MET A 61 -3.38 0.28 -1.51
C MET A 61 -3.28 -0.73 -2.66
N CYS A 62 -2.93 -1.99 -2.40
CA CYS A 62 -2.94 -3.04 -3.42
C CYS A 62 -4.32 -3.21 -4.07
N HIS A 63 -5.39 -3.16 -3.29
CA HIS A 63 -6.76 -3.33 -3.78
C HIS A 63 -7.18 -2.14 -4.65
N ILE A 64 -7.04 -0.91 -4.16
CA ILE A 64 -7.55 0.28 -4.84
C ILE A 64 -6.76 0.63 -6.11
N THR A 65 -5.46 0.32 -6.13
CA THR A 65 -4.59 0.53 -7.29
C THR A 65 -4.68 -0.60 -8.32
N ALA A 66 -5.32 -1.73 -8.00
CA ALA A 66 -5.34 -2.89 -8.89
C ALA A 66 -5.99 -2.57 -10.25
N PRO A 67 -5.53 -3.21 -11.35
CA PRO A 67 -6.17 -3.05 -12.66
C PRO A 67 -7.66 -3.41 -12.69
N ARG A 68 -8.12 -4.24 -11.76
CA ARG A 68 -9.54 -4.65 -11.60
C ARG A 68 -10.28 -3.87 -10.51
N SER A 69 -9.68 -2.82 -9.94
CA SER A 69 -10.32 -1.96 -8.96
C SER A 69 -11.61 -1.34 -9.53
N PRO A 70 -12.68 -1.18 -8.72
CA PRO A 70 -13.92 -0.54 -9.14
C PRO A 70 -13.69 0.84 -9.78
N GLN A 71 -14.48 1.18 -10.80
CA GLN A 71 -14.27 2.43 -11.55
C GLN A 71 -14.41 3.69 -10.69
N ILE A 72 -15.35 3.68 -9.73
CA ILE A 72 -15.54 4.81 -8.80
C ILE A 72 -14.30 5.06 -7.93
N VAL A 73 -13.63 3.99 -7.50
CA VAL A 73 -12.39 4.07 -6.70
C VAL A 73 -11.25 4.59 -7.56
N LYS A 74 -11.10 4.08 -8.79
CA LYS A 74 -10.07 4.55 -9.72
C LYS A 74 -10.22 6.02 -10.08
N HIS A 75 -11.45 6.47 -10.32
CA HIS A 75 -11.73 7.85 -10.67
C HIS A 75 -11.23 8.79 -9.56
N VAL A 76 -11.63 8.54 -8.31
CA VAL A 76 -11.16 9.34 -7.17
C VAL A 76 -9.64 9.23 -7.01
N LEU A 77 -9.07 8.03 -7.07
CA LEU A 77 -7.63 7.83 -6.91
C LEU A 77 -6.80 8.59 -7.95
N ASN A 78 -7.27 8.69 -9.20
CA ASN A 78 -6.57 9.41 -10.26
C ASN A 78 -6.56 10.93 -10.06
N ASP A 79 -7.51 11.46 -9.29
CA ASP A 79 -7.60 12.88 -8.96
C ASP A 79 -6.79 13.25 -7.70
N LEU A 80 -6.27 12.25 -6.97
CA LEU A 80 -5.47 12.45 -5.76
C LEU A 80 -3.96 12.53 -6.07
N ASP A 81 -3.27 13.43 -5.38
CA ASP A 81 -1.81 13.39 -5.32
C ASP A 81 -1.37 12.21 -4.43
N THR A 82 -0.69 11.25 -5.03
CA THR A 82 -0.22 10.03 -4.37
C THR A 82 1.28 10.04 -4.12
N THR A 83 1.96 11.18 -4.31
CA THR A 83 3.42 11.32 -4.15
C THR A 83 3.89 10.89 -2.76
N THR A 84 3.29 11.44 -1.70
CA THR A 84 3.65 11.08 -0.31
C THR A 84 3.38 9.60 0.01
N VAL A 85 2.32 9.02 -0.57
CA VAL A 85 2.00 7.59 -0.41
C VAL A 85 3.08 6.72 -1.06
N VAL A 86 3.49 7.07 -2.28
CA VAL A 86 4.56 6.38 -3.01
C VAL A 86 5.89 6.46 -2.26
N GLU A 87 6.29 7.65 -1.81
CA GLU A 87 7.51 7.85 -1.03
C GLU A 87 7.50 7.03 0.26
N THR A 88 6.39 7.07 1.00
CA THR A 88 6.20 6.27 2.22
C THR A 88 6.36 4.78 1.95
N MET A 89 5.75 4.25 0.88
CA MET A 89 5.87 2.83 0.53
C MET A 89 7.30 2.43 0.17
N PHE A 90 8.08 3.32 -0.45
CA PHE A 90 9.52 3.09 -0.67
C PHE A 90 10.31 3.08 0.63
N THR A 91 10.04 4.02 1.56
CA THR A 91 10.64 4.01 2.89
C THR A 91 10.37 2.70 3.63
N TRP A 92 9.12 2.24 3.65
CA TRP A 92 8.74 0.97 4.27
C TRP A 92 9.34 -0.24 3.55
N LEU A 93 9.51 -0.19 2.22
CA LEU A 93 10.08 -1.29 1.45
C LEU A 93 11.53 -1.59 1.87
N ILE A 94 12.35 -0.55 2.07
CA ILE A 94 13.78 -0.71 2.36
C ILE A 94 14.08 -0.85 3.86
N ASP A 95 13.17 -0.45 4.74
CA ASP A 95 13.38 -0.50 6.19
C ASP A 95 13.45 -1.96 6.71
N PRO A 96 14.56 -2.40 7.32
CA PRO A 96 14.69 -3.75 7.85
C PRO A 96 13.69 -4.10 8.97
N ALA A 97 13.13 -3.10 9.67
CA ALA A 97 12.12 -3.33 10.71
C ALA A 97 10.72 -3.58 10.13
N THR A 98 10.47 -3.21 8.88
CA THR A 98 9.16 -3.37 8.25
C THR A 98 8.87 -4.85 7.95
N PRO A 99 7.69 -5.39 8.34
CA PRO A 99 7.36 -6.79 8.08
C PRO A 99 7.33 -7.15 6.59
N VAL A 100 7.79 -8.35 6.25
CA VAL A 100 7.81 -8.90 4.89
C VAL A 100 6.45 -8.76 4.16
N ALA A 101 5.34 -8.94 4.88
CA ALA A 101 4.00 -8.80 4.30
C ALA A 101 3.68 -7.36 3.85
N VAL A 102 4.13 -6.35 4.62
CA VAL A 102 3.99 -4.94 4.26
C VAL A 102 4.84 -4.64 3.03
N LYS A 103 6.12 -5.05 3.03
CA LYS A 103 7.02 -4.88 1.89
C LYS A 103 6.49 -5.50 0.60
N ALA A 104 5.95 -6.71 0.70
CA ALA A 104 5.33 -7.40 -0.43
C ALA A 104 4.15 -6.63 -1.02
N ASN A 105 3.30 -6.06 -0.15
CA ASN A 105 2.20 -5.21 -0.60
C ASN A 105 2.71 -3.89 -1.20
N CYS A 106 3.71 -3.24 -0.59
CA CYS A 106 4.34 -2.03 -1.15
C CYS A 106 4.80 -2.27 -2.58
N MET A 107 5.56 -3.34 -2.85
CA MET A 107 6.01 -3.65 -4.22
C MET A 107 4.85 -3.83 -5.21
N GLU A 108 3.76 -4.45 -4.78
CA GLU A 108 2.59 -4.71 -5.62
C GLU A 108 1.80 -3.43 -5.93
N ALA A 109 1.57 -2.59 -4.93
CA ALA A 109 0.90 -1.29 -5.07
C ALA A 109 1.75 -0.29 -5.86
N LEU A 110 3.05 -0.19 -5.59
CA LEU A 110 3.98 0.64 -6.35
C LEU A 110 3.98 0.26 -7.83
N ALA A 111 4.04 -1.04 -8.15
CA ALA A 111 3.98 -1.49 -9.53
C ALA A 111 2.63 -1.19 -10.23
N ASN A 112 1.54 -1.01 -9.47
CA ASN A 112 0.26 -0.57 -10.02
C ASN A 112 0.22 0.94 -10.30
N LEU A 113 1.01 1.74 -9.58
CA LEU A 113 1.03 3.21 -9.66
C LEU A 113 1.96 3.76 -10.75
N ILE A 114 2.73 2.91 -11.43
CA ILE A 114 3.64 3.30 -12.54
C ILE A 114 2.99 4.20 -13.59
N PRO A 115 1.73 3.98 -14.05
CA PRO A 115 1.12 4.87 -15.04
C PRO A 115 1.01 6.33 -14.60
N GLY A 116 0.82 6.59 -13.30
CA GLY A 116 0.80 7.93 -12.73
C GLY A 116 2.18 8.43 -12.29
N HIS A 117 3.14 7.52 -12.09
CA HIS A 117 4.49 7.80 -11.60
C HIS A 117 5.53 6.95 -12.36
N PRO A 118 5.89 7.31 -13.61
CA PRO A 118 6.72 6.46 -14.46
C PRO A 118 8.08 6.10 -13.87
N TRP A 119 8.66 6.99 -13.05
CA TRP A 119 9.93 6.81 -12.37
C TRP A 119 9.94 5.63 -11.38
N ILE A 120 8.78 5.21 -10.86
CA ILE A 120 8.66 4.06 -9.95
C ILE A 120 9.28 2.80 -10.57
N LYS A 121 9.18 2.63 -11.89
CA LYS A 121 9.65 1.41 -12.58
C LYS A 121 11.15 1.16 -12.34
N GLU A 122 11.96 2.19 -12.46
CA GLU A 122 13.41 2.11 -12.27
C GLU A 122 13.75 1.95 -10.79
N THR A 123 13.26 2.86 -9.95
CA THR A 123 13.53 2.86 -8.50
C THR A 123 13.06 1.58 -7.80
N LEU A 124 11.91 1.02 -8.20
CA LEU A 124 11.43 -0.26 -7.65
C LEU A 124 12.30 -1.44 -8.10
N SER A 125 12.82 -1.42 -9.33
CA SER A 125 13.72 -2.46 -9.81
C SER A 125 15.02 -2.48 -9.01
N GLU A 126 15.63 -1.31 -8.80
CA GLU A 126 16.83 -1.12 -7.99
C GLU A 126 16.60 -1.52 -6.53
N SER A 127 15.48 -1.09 -5.96
CA SER A 127 15.10 -1.43 -4.57
C SER A 127 14.96 -2.93 -4.38
N ILE A 128 14.33 -3.63 -5.33
CA ILE A 128 14.21 -5.09 -5.28
C ILE A 128 15.58 -5.76 -5.39
N GLU A 129 16.46 -5.28 -6.27
CA GLU A 129 17.81 -5.81 -6.43
C GLU A 129 18.65 -5.64 -5.15
N HIS A 130 18.57 -4.47 -4.52
CA HIS A 130 19.23 -4.19 -3.24
C HIS A 130 18.77 -5.11 -2.10
N LEU A 131 17.51 -5.54 -2.14
CA LEU A 131 16.90 -6.38 -1.11
C LEU A 131 17.11 -7.88 -1.31
N VAL A 132 17.68 -8.31 -2.45
CA VAL A 132 17.89 -9.73 -2.75
C VAL A 132 18.61 -10.42 -1.59
N ASP A 133 19.82 -10.05 -1.24
CA ASP A 133 20.57 -10.80 -0.24
C ASP A 133 20.17 -10.52 1.23
N LYS A 134 19.11 -9.73 1.45
CA LYS A 134 18.72 -9.23 2.78
C LYS A 134 17.37 -9.76 3.26
N GLU A 135 16.56 -10.30 2.36
CA GLU A 135 15.16 -10.62 2.63
C GLU A 135 14.85 -12.12 2.59
N SER A 136 13.69 -12.46 3.17
CA SER A 136 13.23 -13.85 3.25
C SER A 136 12.81 -14.44 1.90
N VAL A 137 12.80 -15.77 1.79
CA VAL A 137 12.26 -16.50 0.61
C VAL A 137 10.82 -16.08 0.26
N ALA A 138 10.00 -15.76 1.27
CA ALA A 138 8.64 -15.31 1.05
C ALA A 138 8.56 -13.96 0.32
N PHE A 139 9.47 -13.02 0.65
CA PHE A 139 9.62 -11.75 -0.06
C PHE A 139 9.94 -11.99 -1.54
N PHE A 140 10.89 -12.88 -1.82
CA PHE A 140 11.32 -13.20 -3.17
C PHE A 140 10.25 -13.79 -4.08
N GLY A 141 9.37 -14.63 -3.53
CA GLY A 141 8.23 -15.15 -4.28
C GLY A 141 7.33 -14.03 -4.83
N ARG A 142 7.19 -12.93 -4.09
CA ARG A 142 6.46 -11.73 -4.51
C ARG A 142 7.29 -10.84 -5.43
N ALA A 143 8.56 -10.57 -5.09
CA ALA A 143 9.47 -9.76 -5.90
C ALA A 143 9.62 -10.32 -7.33
N LYS A 144 9.70 -11.64 -7.50
CA LYS A 144 9.76 -12.29 -8.84
C LYS A 144 8.53 -11.95 -9.70
N LYS A 145 7.33 -12.00 -9.12
CA LYS A 145 6.08 -11.67 -9.83
C LYS A 145 6.06 -10.19 -10.21
N VAL A 146 6.48 -9.31 -9.31
CA VAL A 146 6.56 -7.86 -9.57
C VAL A 146 7.56 -7.57 -10.68
N ARG A 147 8.79 -8.11 -10.63
CA ARG A 147 9.80 -7.94 -11.70
C ARG A 147 9.29 -8.36 -13.08
N GLN A 148 8.51 -9.44 -13.16
CA GLN A 148 7.90 -9.87 -14.43
C GLN A 148 6.89 -8.85 -14.96
N ARG A 149 6.15 -8.17 -14.09
CA ARG A 149 5.24 -7.09 -14.45
C ARG A 149 6.00 -5.85 -14.90
N LEU A 150 7.08 -5.46 -14.19
CA LEU A 150 7.91 -4.30 -14.55
C LEU A 150 8.52 -4.41 -15.95
N LYS A 151 8.83 -5.62 -16.42
CA LYS A 151 9.32 -5.85 -17.79
C LYS A 151 8.25 -5.61 -18.87
N ARG A 152 6.97 -5.59 -18.50
CA ARG A 152 5.82 -5.46 -19.41
C ARG A 152 5.12 -4.11 -19.30
N ALA A 153 5.31 -3.40 -18.19
CA ALA A 153 4.85 -2.03 -17.96
C ALA A 153 5.73 -1.05 -18.74
#